data_AF-A0A8B9M489-F1
#
_entry.id   AF-A0A8B9M489-F1
#
_cell.length_a   1.000
_cell.length_b   1.000
_cell.length_c   1.000
_cell.angle_alpha   90.00
_cell.angle_beta   90.00
_cell.angle_gamma   90.00
#
_symmetry.space_group_name_H-M   'P 1'
#
loop_
_entity.id
_entity.type
_entity.pdbx_description
1 polymer ?
#
loop_
_entity_poly.entity_id
_entity_poly.type
_entity_poly.pdbx_seq_one_letter_code
_entity_poly.pdbx_strand_id
1 'polypeptide(L)'
;MGCVIKCMVYYREAFWERKGYCGSFIIEDEESPIGITIDDTKPDGSFPAIMGFILTRKAVKLAHLSKEERKKKICEAYAKAMGMEEALHPVHYEEKNWSMEQYSGGCYTAYFPPGIMYSYGRIIRQPIDRIYFAGTETATQWSGYMEGAVQAGERAAREILHSMGKISENEIWMPEPESKVSQTFSLSPGQAHTPQSGCGPCFGDPCGTCPQARFWLPDMLMVFIFLTCPRNIVTPV
;
A
#
# COMPACT_ATOMS: atom_id res chain seq x y z
N MET A 1 -2.84 -7.56 -11.99
CA MET A 1 -2.77 -6.49 -10.98
C MET A 1 -3.37 -6.97 -9.67
N GLY A 2 -2.96 -6.41 -8.54
CA GLY A 2 -3.62 -6.62 -7.26
C GLY A 2 -5.07 -6.10 -7.23
N CYS A 3 -5.83 -6.54 -6.23
CA CYS A 3 -7.21 -6.09 -6.00
C CYS A 3 -7.33 -5.37 -4.66
N VAL A 4 -7.82 -4.13 -4.70
CA VAL A 4 -7.99 -3.29 -3.51
C VAL A 4 -9.15 -2.29 -3.69
N ILE A 5 -9.93 -2.13 -2.63
CA ILE A 5 -10.87 -1.01 -2.47
C ILE A 5 -10.32 -0.13 -1.36
N LYS A 6 -9.90 1.09 -1.71
CA LYS A 6 -9.48 2.10 -0.73
C LYS A 6 -10.72 2.81 -0.21
N CYS A 7 -10.89 2.85 1.10
CA CYS A 7 -12.07 3.37 1.77
C CYS A 7 -11.66 4.49 2.73
N MET A 8 -12.39 5.60 2.75
CA MET A 8 -12.19 6.72 3.67
C MET A 8 -13.50 7.00 4.39
N VAL A 9 -13.50 6.84 5.71
CA VAL A 9 -14.67 7.10 6.57
C VAL A 9 -14.38 8.35 7.39
N TYR A 10 -15.21 9.37 7.21
CA TYR A 10 -15.05 10.67 7.88
C TYR A 10 -15.94 10.76 9.11
N TYR A 11 -15.44 11.45 10.13
CA TYR A 11 -16.13 11.71 11.38
C TYR A 11 -16.12 13.19 11.73
N ARG A 12 -16.95 13.57 12.70
CA ARG A 12 -16.98 14.95 13.21
C ARG A 12 -15.71 15.31 13.96
N GLU A 13 -15.14 14.35 14.67
CA GLU A 13 -13.96 14.48 15.54
C GLU A 13 -13.07 13.24 15.39
N ALA A 14 -11.76 13.39 15.63
CA ALA A 14 -10.81 12.29 15.73
C ALA A 14 -10.96 11.55 17.07
N PHE A 15 -12.14 10.96 17.30
CA PHE A 15 -12.54 10.44 18.60
C PHE A 15 -11.60 9.34 19.15
N TRP A 16 -10.91 8.61 18.27
CA TRP A 16 -9.94 7.58 18.65
C TRP A 16 -8.79 8.12 19.51
N GLU A 17 -8.45 9.40 19.37
CA GLU A 17 -7.43 10.06 20.19
C GLU A 17 -7.81 10.09 21.68
N ARG A 18 -9.11 10.08 22.02
CA ARG A 18 -9.58 10.05 23.43
C ARG A 18 -9.13 8.78 24.16
N LYS A 19 -8.88 7.69 23.43
CA LYS A 19 -8.31 6.44 23.97
C LYS A 19 -6.80 6.33 23.78
N GLY A 20 -6.14 7.39 23.30
CA GLY A 20 -4.72 7.38 22.98
C GLY A 20 -4.36 6.57 21.73
N TYR A 21 -5.31 6.32 20.84
CA TYR A 21 -5.04 5.64 19.56
C TYR A 21 -4.63 6.64 18.48
N CYS A 22 -3.75 6.21 17.57
CA CYS A 22 -3.25 7.03 16.45
C CYS A 22 -4.01 6.79 15.13
N GLY A 23 -5.18 6.14 15.16
CA GLY A 23 -5.98 5.80 13.95
C GLY A 23 -5.43 4.63 13.12
N SER A 24 -4.24 4.12 13.43
CA SER A 24 -3.65 2.95 12.78
C SER A 24 -3.99 1.67 13.52
N PHE A 25 -4.77 0.80 12.86
CA PHE A 25 -5.18 -0.49 13.40
C PHE A 25 -4.78 -1.61 12.43
N ILE A 26 -4.25 -2.70 12.99
CA ILE A 26 -4.11 -3.98 12.29
C ILE A 26 -5.23 -4.88 12.80
N ILE A 27 -6.15 -5.23 11.92
CA ILE A 27 -7.35 -6.00 12.24
C ILE A 27 -7.19 -7.40 11.67
N GLU A 28 -6.72 -8.32 12.50
CA GLU A 28 -6.58 -9.74 12.16
C GLU A 28 -7.89 -10.50 12.40
N ASP A 29 -8.95 -10.09 11.72
CA ASP A 29 -10.25 -10.75 11.73
C ASP A 29 -10.64 -11.11 10.29
N GLU A 30 -10.88 -12.40 10.04
CA GLU A 30 -11.27 -12.87 8.71
C GLU A 30 -12.64 -12.32 8.28
N GLU A 31 -13.53 -12.08 9.24
CA GLU A 31 -14.86 -11.51 9.00
C GLU A 31 -14.82 -9.99 8.78
N SER A 32 -13.79 -9.31 9.28
CA SER A 32 -13.63 -7.86 9.07
C SER A 32 -13.38 -7.54 7.59
N PRO A 33 -14.06 -6.55 6.99
CA PRO A 33 -13.79 -6.12 5.63
C PRO A 33 -12.40 -5.47 5.48
N ILE A 34 -11.89 -4.84 6.53
CA ILE A 34 -10.62 -4.10 6.55
C ILE A 34 -9.59 -4.83 7.39
N GLY A 35 -8.36 -4.95 6.89
CA GLY A 35 -7.24 -5.55 7.63
C GLY A 35 -6.24 -4.54 8.18
N ILE A 36 -6.13 -3.36 7.57
CA ILE A 36 -5.24 -2.29 8.02
C ILE A 36 -5.93 -0.94 7.81
N THR A 37 -5.77 -0.06 8.80
CA THR A 37 -6.21 1.34 8.74
C THR A 37 -5.06 2.29 9.04
N ILE A 38 -5.22 3.54 8.62
CA ILE A 38 -4.35 4.67 8.97
C ILE A 38 -5.25 5.90 9.15
N ASP A 39 -4.87 6.79 10.04
CA ASP A 39 -5.45 8.12 10.16
C ASP A 39 -5.23 8.93 8.86
N ASP A 40 -6.30 9.50 8.31
CA ASP A 40 -6.28 10.38 7.13
C ASP A 40 -6.82 11.79 7.46
N THR A 41 -6.85 12.13 8.74
CA THR A 41 -7.10 13.49 9.23
C THR A 41 -6.07 14.44 8.62
N LYS A 42 -6.52 15.63 8.20
CA LYS A 42 -5.62 16.59 7.56
C LYS A 42 -4.62 17.15 8.57
N PRO A 43 -3.44 17.63 8.12
CA PRO A 43 -2.39 18.11 9.02
C PRO A 43 -2.80 19.26 9.96
N ASP A 44 -3.85 20.01 9.61
CA ASP A 44 -4.44 21.08 10.42
C ASP A 44 -5.50 20.59 11.41
N GLY A 45 -5.72 19.27 11.51
CA GLY A 45 -6.74 18.64 12.34
C GLY A 45 -8.14 18.64 11.72
N SER A 46 -8.31 19.24 10.53
CA SER A 46 -9.61 19.25 9.84
C SER A 46 -9.90 17.90 9.18
N PHE A 47 -11.19 17.65 8.93
CA PHE A 47 -11.71 16.43 8.29
C PHE A 47 -11.18 15.12 8.92
N PRO A 48 -11.49 14.84 10.20
CA PRO A 48 -11.10 13.58 10.83
C PRO A 48 -11.56 12.38 10.02
N ALA A 49 -10.63 11.49 9.65
CA ALA A 49 -10.93 10.38 8.78
C ALA A 49 -10.07 9.16 9.10
N ILE A 50 -10.67 7.97 8.94
CA ILE A 50 -9.94 6.70 8.94
C ILE A 50 -9.94 6.15 7.53
N MET A 51 -8.73 6.01 6.97
CA MET A 51 -8.51 5.31 5.73
C MET A 51 -8.30 3.82 6.02
N GLY A 52 -8.93 2.96 5.23
CA GLY A 52 -8.76 1.52 5.31
C GLY A 52 -8.71 0.87 3.94
N PHE A 53 -8.08 -0.31 3.88
CA PHE A 53 -8.02 -1.10 2.66
C PHE A 53 -8.80 -2.41 2.78
N ILE A 54 -9.74 -2.61 1.86
CA ILE A 54 -10.28 -3.95 1.59
C ILE A 54 -9.33 -4.60 0.60
N LEU A 55 -8.62 -5.65 1.03
CA LEU A 55 -7.51 -6.24 0.28
C LEU A 55 -7.86 -7.60 -0.34
N THR A 56 -7.27 -7.90 -1.50
CA THR A 56 -7.20 -9.23 -2.12
C THR A 56 -8.58 -9.87 -2.35
N ARG A 57 -8.82 -11.09 -1.86
CA ARG A 57 -10.07 -11.84 -2.01
C ARG A 57 -11.26 -11.13 -1.38
N LYS A 58 -11.03 -10.37 -0.29
CA LYS A 58 -12.08 -9.56 0.34
C LYS A 58 -12.56 -8.45 -0.60
N ALA A 59 -11.66 -7.83 -1.37
CA ALA A 59 -12.01 -6.81 -2.35
C ALA A 59 -12.94 -7.37 -3.44
N VAL A 60 -12.62 -8.56 -3.96
CA VAL A 60 -13.45 -9.26 -4.95
C VAL A 60 -14.82 -9.63 -4.36
N LYS A 61 -14.83 -10.26 -3.18
CA LYS A 61 -16.06 -10.72 -2.51
C LYS A 61 -17.01 -9.55 -2.18
N LEU A 62 -16.47 -8.44 -1.69
CA LEU A 62 -17.25 -7.29 -1.25
C LEU A 62 -17.59 -6.30 -2.37
N ALA A 63 -17.02 -6.47 -3.57
CA ALA A 63 -17.31 -5.61 -4.72
C ALA A 63 -18.78 -5.70 -5.17
N HIS A 64 -19.45 -6.83 -4.95
CA HIS A 64 -20.86 -7.04 -5.31
C HIS A 64 -21.85 -6.31 -4.38
N LEU A 65 -21.41 -5.89 -3.20
CA LEU A 65 -22.25 -5.12 -2.29
C LEU A 65 -22.47 -3.70 -2.81
N SER A 66 -23.49 -3.02 -2.30
CA SER A 66 -23.63 -1.58 -2.48
C SER A 66 -22.60 -0.80 -1.65
N LYS A 67 -22.36 0.47 -2.03
CA LYS A 67 -21.48 1.39 -1.30
C LYS A 67 -21.91 1.53 0.17
N GLU A 68 -23.22 1.61 0.44
CA GLU A 68 -23.75 1.74 1.81
C GLU A 68 -23.61 0.44 2.63
N GLU A 69 -23.75 -0.73 2.02
CA GLU A 69 -23.52 -2.00 2.72
C GLU A 69 -22.04 -2.19 3.11
N ARG A 70 -21.11 -1.81 2.21
CA ARG A 70 -19.68 -1.79 2.52
C ARG A 70 -19.37 -0.81 3.66
N LYS A 71 -19.87 0.42 3.55
CA LYS A 71 -19.75 1.45 4.60
C LYS A 71 -20.21 0.94 5.94
N LYS A 72 -21.41 0.35 6.02
CA LYS A 72 -21.97 -0.20 7.26
C LYS A 72 -21.04 -1.25 7.88
N LYS A 73 -20.58 -2.21 7.08
CA LYS A 73 -19.65 -3.26 7.54
C LYS A 73 -18.31 -2.70 8.03
N ILE A 74 -17.80 -1.67 7.36
CA ILE A 74 -16.56 -1.00 7.77
C ILE A 74 -16.74 -0.29 9.11
N CYS A 75 -17.84 0.47 9.28
CA CYS A 75 -18.15 1.15 10.53
C CYS A 75 -18.32 0.16 11.70
N GLU A 76 -19.02 -0.96 11.48
CA GLU A 76 -19.15 -2.04 12.47
C GLU A 76 -17.79 -2.63 12.86
N ALA A 77 -16.90 -2.85 11.87
CA ALA A 77 -15.55 -3.34 12.13
C ALA A 77 -14.69 -2.34 12.89
N TYR A 78 -14.79 -1.05 12.57
CA TYR A 78 -14.09 0.01 13.30
C TYR A 78 -14.61 0.16 14.73
N ALA A 79 -15.93 0.09 14.95
CA ALA A 79 -16.52 0.14 16.28
C ALA A 79 -16.03 -1.03 17.15
N LYS A 80 -15.98 -2.24 16.58
CA LYS A 80 -15.44 -3.44 17.25
C LYS A 80 -13.95 -3.29 17.55
N ALA A 81 -13.14 -2.86 16.58
CA ALA A 81 -11.69 -2.75 16.73
C ALA A 81 -11.27 -1.65 17.72
N MET A 82 -11.95 -0.51 17.72
CA MET A 82 -11.69 0.61 18.62
C MET A 82 -12.38 0.44 19.99
N GLY A 83 -13.43 -0.39 20.05
CA GLY A 83 -14.34 -0.48 21.19
C GLY A 83 -15.05 0.84 21.45
N MET A 84 -15.49 1.53 20.38
CA MET A 84 -16.06 2.89 20.41
C MET A 84 -17.26 2.96 19.46
N GLU A 85 -18.44 3.26 19.99
CA GLU A 85 -19.68 3.33 19.19
C GLU A 85 -19.69 4.53 18.24
N GLU A 86 -18.87 5.57 18.50
CA GLU A 86 -18.72 6.73 17.64
C GLU A 86 -18.32 6.37 16.20
N ALA A 87 -17.65 5.23 16.01
CA ALA A 87 -17.30 4.69 14.69
C ALA A 87 -18.54 4.29 13.85
N LEU A 88 -19.70 4.09 14.47
CA LEU A 88 -20.97 3.81 13.79
C LEU A 88 -21.64 5.06 13.20
N HIS A 89 -21.13 6.25 13.51
CA HIS A 89 -21.72 7.53 13.14
C HIS A 89 -20.84 8.36 12.20
N PRO A 90 -20.51 7.85 10.99
CA PRO A 90 -19.72 8.60 10.04
C PRO A 90 -20.52 9.79 9.47
N VAL A 91 -19.83 10.91 9.24
CA VAL A 91 -20.42 12.09 8.58
C VAL A 91 -20.29 12.03 7.05
N HIS A 92 -19.31 11.29 6.53
CA HIS A 92 -19.11 11.09 5.10
C HIS A 92 -18.38 9.78 4.80
N TYR A 93 -18.52 9.28 3.57
CA TYR A 93 -17.85 8.05 3.13
C TYR A 93 -17.45 8.11 1.66
N GLU A 94 -16.19 7.84 1.39
CA GLU A 94 -15.67 7.67 0.03
C GLU A 94 -14.96 6.34 -0.15
N GLU A 95 -15.06 5.79 -1.37
CA GLU A 95 -14.33 4.59 -1.73
C GLU A 95 -13.92 4.61 -3.20
N LYS A 96 -12.81 3.92 -3.49
CA LYS A 96 -12.37 3.66 -4.86
C LYS A 96 -11.99 2.19 -5.01
N ASN A 97 -12.74 1.48 -5.85
CA ASN A 97 -12.41 0.13 -6.27
C ASN A 97 -11.49 0.18 -7.48
N TRP A 98 -10.20 -0.10 -7.28
CA TRP A 98 -9.19 -0.03 -8.33
C TRP A 98 -9.26 -1.20 -9.31
N SER A 99 -9.86 -2.33 -8.91
CA SER A 99 -10.02 -3.50 -9.78
C SER A 99 -10.99 -3.25 -10.94
N MET A 100 -11.84 -2.22 -10.85
CA MET A 100 -12.79 -1.84 -11.89
C MET A 100 -12.27 -0.74 -12.83
N GLU A 101 -11.07 -0.22 -12.59
CA GLU A 101 -10.50 0.84 -13.42
C GLU A 101 -9.86 0.27 -14.68
N GLN A 102 -10.53 0.42 -15.83
CA GLN A 102 -10.09 -0.14 -17.11
C GLN A 102 -8.65 0.24 -17.51
N TYR A 103 -8.18 1.43 -17.14
CA TYR A 103 -6.84 1.94 -17.49
C TYR A 103 -5.76 1.62 -16.44
N SER A 104 -6.13 0.98 -15.33
CA SER A 104 -5.18 0.53 -14.30
C SER A 104 -5.18 -1.00 -14.14
N GLY A 105 -6.33 -1.64 -14.31
CA GLY A 105 -6.54 -3.08 -14.12
C GLY A 105 -6.52 -3.55 -12.66
N GLY A 106 -6.15 -2.69 -11.71
CA GLY A 106 -6.05 -2.98 -10.29
C GLY A 106 -4.97 -2.14 -9.61
N CYS A 107 -4.75 -2.38 -8.31
CA CYS A 107 -3.72 -1.72 -7.51
C CYS A 107 -3.14 -2.67 -6.44
N TYR A 108 -1.95 -2.39 -5.89
CA TYR A 108 -1.10 -1.23 -6.21
C TYR A 108 -0.30 -1.42 -7.50
N THR A 109 0.16 -2.65 -7.74
CA THR A 109 1.09 -2.99 -8.82
C THR A 109 0.75 -4.35 -9.42
N ALA A 110 1.45 -4.72 -10.48
CA ALA A 110 1.50 -6.08 -10.97
C ALA A 110 2.13 -7.01 -9.92
N TYR A 111 1.68 -8.26 -9.89
CA TYR A 111 2.33 -9.32 -9.12
C TYR A 111 2.69 -10.45 -10.06
N PHE A 112 3.73 -11.21 -9.72
CA PHE A 112 4.22 -12.32 -10.52
C PHE A 112 3.70 -13.64 -9.94
N PRO A 113 2.85 -14.38 -10.68
CA PRO A 113 2.56 -15.77 -10.34
C PRO A 113 3.85 -16.62 -10.30
N PRO A 114 3.81 -17.79 -9.63
CA PRO A 114 4.95 -18.70 -9.56
C PRO A 114 5.55 -18.98 -10.95
N GLY A 115 6.88 -18.92 -11.05
CA GLY A 115 7.63 -19.18 -12.28
C GLY A 115 7.80 -17.99 -13.23
N ILE A 116 6.90 -17.00 -13.22
CA ILE A 116 6.93 -15.91 -14.23
C ILE A 116 8.17 -15.03 -14.11
N MET A 117 8.57 -14.67 -12.90
CA MET A 117 9.77 -13.85 -12.67
C MET A 117 11.04 -14.56 -13.18
N TYR A 118 11.14 -15.88 -13.01
CA TYR A 118 12.29 -16.65 -13.50
C TYR A 118 12.31 -16.73 -15.03
N SER A 119 11.18 -17.06 -15.64
CA SER A 119 11.10 -17.26 -17.10
C SER A 119 11.18 -15.95 -17.89
N TYR A 120 10.60 -14.86 -17.37
CA TYR A 120 10.37 -13.62 -18.13
C TYR A 120 10.85 -12.34 -17.42
N GLY A 121 11.31 -12.39 -16.17
CA GLY A 121 11.69 -11.19 -15.42
C GLY A 121 12.81 -10.37 -16.09
N ARG A 122 13.73 -11.03 -16.80
CA ARG A 122 14.85 -10.36 -17.49
C ARG A 122 14.42 -9.40 -18.60
N ILE A 123 13.25 -9.61 -19.19
CA ILE A 123 12.77 -8.83 -20.35
C ILE A 123 11.83 -7.69 -19.95
N ILE A 124 11.50 -7.52 -18.67
CA ILE A 124 10.48 -6.58 -18.18
C ILE A 124 10.67 -5.13 -18.63
N ARG A 125 11.92 -4.75 -18.90
CA ARG A 125 12.32 -3.40 -19.29
C ARG A 125 13.23 -3.39 -20.52
N GLN A 126 13.31 -4.51 -21.24
CA GLN A 126 14.14 -4.62 -22.43
C GLN A 126 13.50 -3.81 -23.56
N PRO A 127 14.20 -2.84 -24.18
CA PRO A 127 13.66 -2.09 -25.30
C PRO A 127 13.35 -3.00 -26.49
N ILE A 128 12.33 -2.64 -27.27
CA ILE A 128 11.95 -3.31 -28.51
C ILE A 128 12.00 -2.27 -29.63
N ASP A 129 13.01 -2.35 -30.50
CA ASP A 129 13.32 -1.30 -31.49
C ASP A 129 13.41 0.08 -30.82
N ARG A 130 12.47 0.98 -31.12
CA ARG A 130 12.41 2.36 -30.58
C ARG A 130 11.37 2.50 -29.45
N ILE A 131 10.89 1.39 -28.91
CA ILE A 131 9.95 1.36 -27.79
C ILE A 131 10.73 1.07 -26.52
N TYR A 132 10.72 2.02 -25.58
CA TYR A 132 11.32 1.90 -24.26
C TYR A 132 10.23 1.79 -23.20
N PHE A 133 10.48 1.00 -22.16
CA PHE A 133 9.48 0.67 -21.13
C PHE A 133 9.80 1.36 -19.80
N ALA A 134 8.88 2.24 -19.40
CA ALA A 134 8.83 2.88 -18.08
C ALA A 134 7.74 2.21 -17.21
N GLY A 135 7.22 2.94 -16.22
CA GLY A 135 6.23 2.44 -15.27
C GLY A 135 6.89 1.76 -14.07
N THR A 136 6.25 1.84 -12.91
CA THR A 136 6.84 1.44 -11.63
C THR A 136 7.24 -0.04 -11.60
N GLU A 137 6.57 -0.89 -12.37
CA GLU A 137 6.86 -2.31 -12.56
C GLU A 137 8.25 -2.56 -13.16
N THR A 138 8.83 -1.57 -13.86
CA THR A 138 10.14 -1.68 -14.48
C THR A 138 11.28 -1.11 -13.62
N ALA A 139 10.95 -0.53 -12.46
CA ALA A 139 11.91 0.02 -11.50
C ALA A 139 12.77 -1.08 -10.85
N THR A 140 13.96 -0.71 -10.37
CA THR A 140 14.86 -1.59 -9.60
C THR A 140 14.82 -1.30 -8.10
N GLN A 141 14.34 -0.13 -7.71
CA GLN A 141 14.07 0.24 -6.32
C GLN A 141 12.62 0.69 -6.19
N TRP A 142 11.97 0.27 -5.10
CA TRP A 142 10.58 0.64 -4.78
C TRP A 142 9.58 0.41 -5.94
N SER A 143 9.79 -0.66 -6.71
CA SER A 143 8.84 -1.09 -7.75
C SER A 143 7.46 -1.33 -7.15
N GLY A 144 6.43 -0.76 -7.77
CA GLY A 144 5.05 -0.74 -7.28
C GLY A 144 4.67 0.51 -6.48
N TYR A 145 5.61 1.43 -6.25
CA TYR A 145 5.37 2.71 -5.57
C TYR A 145 5.55 3.90 -6.52
N MET A 146 5.16 5.10 -6.06
CA MET A 146 5.40 6.35 -6.79
C MET A 146 6.89 6.58 -7.05
N GLU A 147 7.75 6.23 -6.08
CA GLU A 147 9.21 6.30 -6.22
C GLU A 147 9.72 5.47 -7.40
N GLY A 148 9.27 4.21 -7.51
CA GLY A 148 9.60 3.38 -8.67
C GLY A 148 9.07 3.95 -9.99
N ALA A 149 7.93 4.64 -9.98
CA ALA A 149 7.39 5.28 -11.18
C ALA A 149 8.31 6.42 -11.67
N VAL A 150 8.83 7.24 -10.75
CA VAL A 150 9.81 8.29 -11.05
C VAL A 150 11.10 7.67 -11.59
N GLN A 151 11.69 6.73 -10.84
CA GLN A 151 12.94 6.07 -11.23
C GLN A 151 12.85 5.45 -12.63
N ALA A 152 11.78 4.70 -12.90
CA ALA A 152 11.57 4.04 -14.18
C ALA A 152 11.32 5.04 -15.34
N GLY A 153 10.56 6.10 -15.08
CA GLY A 153 10.26 7.14 -16.06
C GLY A 153 11.52 7.89 -16.49
N GLU A 154 12.31 8.33 -15.53
CA GLU A 154 13.55 9.02 -15.82
C GLU A 154 14.58 8.11 -16.50
N ARG A 155 14.73 6.86 -16.04
CA ARG A 155 15.62 5.89 -16.67
C ARG A 155 15.24 5.66 -18.14
N ALA A 156 13.96 5.44 -18.44
CA ALA A 156 13.51 5.26 -19.82
C ALA A 156 13.74 6.51 -20.68
N ALA A 157 13.55 7.72 -20.14
CA ALA A 157 13.88 8.95 -20.84
C ALA A 157 15.38 9.05 -21.14
N ARG A 158 16.24 8.67 -20.18
CA ARG A 158 17.70 8.65 -20.36
C ARG A 158 18.15 7.57 -21.35
N GLU A 159 17.49 6.40 -21.42
CA GLU A 159 17.73 5.40 -22.48
C GLU A 159 17.48 6.00 -23.89
N ILE A 160 16.42 6.80 -24.04
CA ILE A 160 16.12 7.51 -25.30
C ILE A 160 17.18 8.57 -25.57
N LEU A 161 17.54 9.41 -24.59
CA LEU A 161 18.58 10.43 -24.75
C LEU A 161 19.93 9.83 -25.16
N HIS A 162 20.27 8.67 -24.61
CA HIS A 162 21.46 7.94 -25.00
C HIS A 162 21.38 7.47 -26.46
N SER A 163 20.25 6.91 -26.89
CA SER A 163 20.03 6.51 -28.29
C SER A 163 20.16 7.67 -29.29
N MET A 164 19.86 8.90 -28.84
CA MET A 164 20.00 10.14 -29.60
C MET A 164 21.41 10.73 -29.54
N GLY A 165 22.36 10.10 -28.84
CA GLY A 165 23.72 10.58 -28.66
C GLY A 165 23.83 11.83 -27.77
N LYS A 166 22.83 12.09 -26.91
CA LYS A 166 22.81 13.28 -26.03
C LYS A 166 23.49 13.07 -24.68
N ILE A 167 23.55 11.82 -24.21
CA ILE A 167 24.21 11.42 -22.95
C ILE A 167 25.00 10.13 -23.16
N SER A 168 25.96 9.88 -22.28
CA SER A 168 26.71 8.62 -22.24
C SER A 168 25.90 7.48 -21.61
N GLU A 169 26.33 6.23 -21.84
CA GLU A 169 25.65 5.04 -21.29
C GLU A 169 25.63 5.04 -19.75
N ASN A 170 26.69 5.54 -19.12
CA ASN A 170 26.83 5.60 -17.65
C ASN A 170 25.84 6.57 -17.00
N GLU A 171 25.25 7.49 -17.76
CA GLU A 171 24.27 8.45 -17.28
C GLU A 171 22.84 7.90 -17.32
N ILE A 172 22.60 6.70 -17.90
CA ILE A 172 21.25 6.10 -17.92
C ILE A 172 20.79 5.76 -16.50
N TRP A 173 21.66 5.12 -15.73
CA TRP A 173 21.40 4.64 -14.38
C TRP A 173 22.10 5.52 -13.34
N MET A 174 21.47 6.65 -13.03
CA MET A 174 21.93 7.53 -11.97
C MET A 174 21.23 7.23 -10.65
N PRO A 175 21.97 7.12 -9.53
CA PRO A 175 21.36 7.06 -8.20
C PRO A 175 20.80 8.43 -7.82
N GLU A 176 19.64 8.42 -7.16
CA GLU A 176 19.09 9.63 -6.55
C GLU A 176 19.88 9.96 -5.27
N PRO A 177 20.24 11.23 -5.03
CA PRO A 177 20.84 11.64 -3.76
C PRO A 177 19.92 11.32 -2.57
N GLU A 178 20.49 10.85 -1.47
CA GLU A 178 19.72 10.50 -0.29
C GLU A 178 19.02 11.72 0.33
N SER A 179 17.76 11.54 0.72
CA SER A 179 17.01 12.58 1.42
C SER A 179 17.60 12.87 2.81
N LYS A 180 17.69 14.14 3.20
CA LYS A 180 18.28 14.57 4.48
C LYS A 180 17.57 14.06 5.74
N VAL A 181 16.39 13.46 5.59
CA VAL A 181 15.56 12.95 6.69
C VAL A 181 15.54 11.43 6.77
N SER A 182 16.34 10.73 5.96
CA SER A 182 16.46 9.28 6.06
C SER A 182 17.11 8.88 7.39
N GLN A 183 16.66 7.74 7.93
CA GLN A 183 17.25 7.15 9.12
C GLN A 183 17.64 5.71 8.82
N THR A 184 18.79 5.30 9.32
CA THR A 184 19.28 3.94 9.13
C THR A 184 18.46 2.97 9.98
N PHE A 185 17.85 1.98 9.33
CA PHE A 185 17.21 0.88 10.03
C PHE A 185 18.26 0.04 10.78
N SER A 186 18.00 -0.25 12.06
CA SER A 186 18.89 -1.07 12.89
C SER A 186 18.10 -2.15 13.62
N LEU A 187 18.69 -3.34 13.71
CA LEU A 187 18.14 -4.46 14.46
C LEU A 187 18.78 -4.50 15.85
N SER A 188 17.97 -4.74 16.88
CA SER A 188 18.51 -5.07 18.20
C SER A 188 19.26 -6.41 18.17
N PRO A 189 20.24 -6.64 19.06
CA PRO A 189 20.93 -7.93 19.15
C PRO A 189 19.97 -9.11 19.33
N GLY A 190 18.89 -8.91 20.08
CA GLY A 190 17.82 -9.91 20.22
C GLY A 190 17.19 -10.28 18.88
N GLN A 191 16.80 -9.29 18.07
CA GLN A 191 16.23 -9.54 16.74
C GLN A 191 17.24 -10.17 15.78
N ALA A 192 18.51 -9.77 15.84
CA ALA A 192 19.55 -10.28 14.95
C ALA A 192 19.97 -11.73 15.26
N HIS A 193 19.84 -12.15 16.52
CA HIS A 193 20.39 -13.43 17.01
C HIS A 193 19.36 -14.36 17.66
N THR A 194 18.06 -14.05 17.59
CA THR A 194 17.02 -14.97 18.07
C THR A 194 17.10 -16.27 17.26
N PRO A 195 17.34 -17.43 17.90
CA PRO A 195 17.32 -18.70 17.20
C PRO A 195 15.91 -18.94 16.65
N GLN A 196 15.83 -19.33 15.38
CA GLN A 196 14.57 -19.81 14.82
C GLN A 196 14.12 -21.02 15.64
N SER A 197 12.81 -21.11 15.92
CA SER A 197 12.24 -22.31 16.55
C SER A 197 12.64 -23.52 15.71
N GLY A 198 13.62 -24.28 16.17
CA GLY A 198 14.05 -25.49 15.50
C GLY A 198 12.86 -26.43 15.40
N CYS A 199 12.64 -27.03 14.23
CA CYS A 199 11.79 -28.22 14.12
C CYS A 199 12.51 -29.36 14.86
N GLY A 200 12.37 -29.39 16.19
CA GLY A 200 12.72 -30.57 16.98
C GLY A 200 11.67 -31.67 16.76
N PRO A 201 12.05 -32.96 16.82
CA PRO A 201 11.09 -34.05 16.73
C PRO A 201 10.08 -33.90 17.88
N CYS A 202 8.78 -33.87 17.54
CA CYS A 202 7.69 -33.81 18.50
C CYS A 202 7.76 -35.03 19.44
N PHE A 203 8.37 -34.88 20.60
CA PHE A 203 8.17 -35.76 21.74
C PHE A 203 7.27 -35.04 22.74
N GLY A 204 6.19 -35.72 23.12
CA GLY A 204 5.04 -35.13 23.78
C GLY A 204 5.32 -34.53 25.14
N ASP A 205 4.72 -33.38 25.39
CA ASP A 205 3.84 -33.17 26.54
C ASP A 205 2.96 -31.91 26.33
N PRO A 206 1.74 -31.87 26.88
CA PRO A 206 0.78 -30.78 26.64
C PRO A 206 0.84 -29.76 27.78
N CYS A 207 1.41 -28.58 27.57
CA CYS A 207 1.05 -27.34 28.27
C CYS A 207 1.90 -26.13 27.84
N GLY A 208 1.26 -24.97 27.73
CA GLY A 208 1.91 -23.68 28.02
C GLY A 208 2.15 -22.74 26.84
N THR A 209 1.09 -22.04 26.42
CA THR A 209 1.10 -20.65 25.91
C THR A 209 2.36 -20.18 25.14
N CYS A 210 2.28 -20.22 23.81
CA CYS A 210 3.18 -19.48 22.93
C CYS A 210 2.81 -17.97 22.98
N PRO A 211 3.71 -17.06 23.40
CA PRO A 211 3.45 -15.63 23.28
C PRO A 211 3.49 -15.24 21.80
N GLN A 212 2.40 -14.63 21.35
CA GLN A 212 2.22 -14.11 20.00
C GLN A 212 3.45 -13.33 19.50
N ALA A 213 3.93 -13.72 18.33
CA ALA A 213 4.97 -13.00 17.60
C ALA A 213 4.48 -11.58 17.28
N ARG A 214 5.05 -10.58 17.96
CA ARG A 214 4.90 -9.17 17.59
C ARG A 214 5.74 -8.91 16.34
N PHE A 215 5.12 -8.98 15.18
CA PHE A 215 5.71 -8.45 13.95
C PHE A 215 5.48 -6.93 13.92
N TRP A 216 6.57 -6.17 14.09
CA TRP A 216 6.61 -4.73 13.84
C TRP A 216 7.28 -4.49 12.49
N LEU A 217 6.53 -3.93 11.54
CA LEU A 217 7.05 -3.31 10.34
C LEU A 217 6.86 -1.79 10.50
N PRO A 218 7.86 -1.03 10.95
CA PRO A 218 7.83 0.41 10.79
C PRO A 218 8.23 0.75 9.34
N ASP A 219 7.58 1.77 8.77
CA ASP A 219 8.04 2.56 7.62
C ASP A 219 7.66 2.17 6.17
N MET A 220 6.70 1.26 5.92
CA MET A 220 6.37 0.86 4.53
C MET A 220 5.11 1.48 3.88
N LEU A 221 4.31 2.33 4.56
CA LEU A 221 2.99 2.74 4.04
C LEU A 221 2.76 4.24 3.76
N MET A 222 3.76 5.11 3.97
CA MET A 222 3.55 6.56 4.00
C MET A 222 3.57 7.27 2.62
N VAL A 223 3.15 6.61 1.54
CA VAL A 223 3.22 7.18 0.17
C VAL A 223 1.92 6.92 -0.62
N PHE A 224 0.75 7.33 -0.10
CA PHE A 224 -0.53 7.12 -0.81
C PHE A 224 -1.54 8.28 -0.70
N ILE A 225 -1.11 9.52 -0.41
CA ILE A 225 -2.02 10.62 -0.06
C ILE A 225 -2.54 11.45 -1.26
N PHE A 226 -1.93 11.46 -2.46
CA PHE A 226 -2.36 12.39 -3.52
C PHE A 226 -2.73 11.73 -4.84
N LEU A 227 -3.97 11.23 -4.96
CA LEU A 227 -4.69 11.15 -6.23
C LEU A 227 -6.18 11.46 -5.99
N THR A 228 -6.49 12.73 -5.69
CA THR A 228 -7.79 13.31 -6.06
C THR A 228 -7.58 14.13 -7.33
N CYS A 229 -8.09 13.60 -8.44
CA CYS A 229 -8.08 14.26 -9.76
C CYS A 229 -8.83 15.60 -9.69
N PRO A 230 -8.20 16.75 -10.01
CA PRO A 230 -8.95 17.99 -10.19
C PRO A 230 -9.59 17.96 -11.59
N ARG A 231 -10.87 17.57 -11.68
CA ARG A 231 -11.68 17.85 -12.88
C ARG A 231 -12.03 19.33 -12.89
N ASN A 232 -11.24 20.13 -13.59
CA ASN A 232 -11.67 21.41 -14.17
C ASN A 232 -11.08 21.52 -15.57
N ILE A 233 -11.71 20.81 -16.52
CA ILE A 233 -11.60 21.12 -17.95
C ILE A 233 -12.90 21.81 -18.30
N VAL A 234 -12.89 23.14 -18.27
CA VAL A 234 -13.85 23.97 -19.01
C VAL A 234 -13.07 24.49 -20.21
N THR A 235 -13.33 23.91 -21.37
CA THR A 235 -12.85 24.39 -22.67
C THR A 235 -13.65 25.62 -23.11
N PRO A 236 -13.02 26.60 -23.78
CA PRO A 236 -13.71 27.79 -24.29
C PRO A 236 -14.37 27.49 -25.65
N VAL A 237 -15.64 27.85 -25.79
CA VAL A 237 -16.25 28.36 -27.03
C VAL A 237 -17.28 29.42 -26.63
#